data_AF-A0A954Y613-F1
#
_entry.id   AF-A0A954Y613-F1
#
_cell.length_a   1.000
_cell.length_b   1.000
_cell.length_c   1.000
_cell.angle_alpha   90.00
_cell.angle_beta   90.00
_cell.angle_gamma   90.00
#
_symmetry.space_group_name_H-M   'P 1'
#
loop_
_entity.id
_entity.type
_entity.pdbx_description
1 polymer ?
#
loop_
_entity_poly.entity_id
_entity_poly.type
_entity_poly.pdbx_seq_one_letter_code
_entity_poly.pdbx_strand_id
1 'polypeptide(L)'
;YRGSAIPELVGKYVFGDLALQNLPPRVDGRLFYADLQLGEIKEFRLPQFAGGILPNGLTVHGFGQDADGELYAAVTNTPANGSGGILYKIVAVPEPGSVLLLMLGSVHVGLAIRRRSIFRC
;
A
#
# COMPACT_ATOMS: atom_id res chain seq x y z
N TYR A 1 6.85 -0.62 11.14
CA TYR A 1 6.46 -1.76 10.30
C TYR A 1 7.40 -2.93 10.53
N ARG A 2 6.85 -4.14 10.68
CA ARG A 2 7.59 -5.36 11.01
C ARG A 2 7.18 -6.57 10.16
N GLY A 3 6.29 -6.38 9.20
CA GLY A 3 5.92 -7.40 8.23
C GLY A 3 7.02 -7.63 7.20
N SER A 4 6.80 -8.61 6.32
CA SER A 4 7.76 -9.00 5.29
C SER A 4 7.29 -8.68 3.87
N ALA A 5 6.02 -8.31 3.68
CA ALA A 5 5.46 -8.06 2.35
C ALA A 5 6.06 -6.80 1.68
N ILE A 6 6.58 -5.85 2.47
CA ILE A 6 7.21 -4.62 1.97
C ILE A 6 8.62 -4.50 2.58
N PRO A 7 9.64 -5.14 1.99
CA PRO A 7 11.00 -5.17 2.54
C PRO A 7 11.58 -3.77 2.81
N GLU A 8 11.29 -2.81 1.93
CA GLU A 8 11.77 -1.42 2.03
C GLU A 8 11.21 -0.66 3.23
N LEU A 9 10.13 -1.16 3.84
CA LEU A 9 9.47 -0.55 4.98
C LEU A 9 9.87 -1.20 6.32
N VAL A 10 10.59 -2.33 6.28
CA VAL A 10 11.04 -3.03 7.49
C VAL A 10 11.88 -2.10 8.36
N GLY A 11 11.57 -2.07 9.65
CA GLY A 11 12.25 -1.19 10.61
C GLY A 11 11.65 0.21 10.70
N LYS A 12 11.10 0.75 9.61
CA LYS A 12 10.58 2.13 9.53
C LYS A 12 9.32 2.35 10.35
N TYR A 13 9.10 3.58 10.79
CA TYR A 13 7.89 4.00 11.52
C TYR A 13 6.85 4.47 10.52
N VAL A 14 5.58 4.11 10.72
CA VAL A 14 4.47 4.48 9.84
C VAL A 14 3.44 5.22 10.68
N PHE A 15 2.98 6.36 10.18
CA PHE A 15 2.00 7.20 10.87
C PHE A 15 1.18 7.99 9.83
N GLY A 16 0.16 8.70 10.29
CA GLY A 16 -0.75 9.42 9.41
C GLY A 16 -1.24 10.72 10.02
N ASP A 17 -1.81 11.57 9.16
CA ASP A 17 -2.38 12.85 9.53
C ASP A 17 -3.87 12.70 9.85
N LEU A 18 -4.27 13.23 11.01
CA LEU A 18 -5.68 13.41 11.36
C LEU A 18 -6.31 14.55 10.54
N ALA A 19 -5.45 15.41 9.97
CA ALA A 19 -5.75 16.46 9.01
C ALA A 19 -6.91 17.36 9.43
N LEU A 20 -6.83 17.84 10.68
CA LEU A 20 -7.82 18.71 11.28
C LEU A 20 -7.70 20.12 10.70
N GLN A 21 -8.77 20.61 10.08
CA GLN A 21 -8.90 21.99 9.61
C GLN A 21 -10.14 22.64 10.24
N ASN A 22 -10.32 23.96 10.10
CA ASN A 22 -11.49 24.64 10.69
C ASN A 22 -12.78 24.41 9.86
N LEU A 23 -12.66 24.41 8.53
CA LEU A 23 -13.78 24.12 7.63
C LEU A 23 -13.25 23.69 6.24
N PRO A 24 -13.55 22.48 5.74
CA PRO A 24 -14.18 21.35 6.44
C PRO A 24 -13.26 20.75 7.52
N PRO A 25 -13.80 20.14 8.58
CA PRO A 25 -13.02 19.78 9.77
C PRO A 25 -11.95 18.71 9.59
N ARG A 26 -12.03 17.90 8.52
CA ARG A 26 -11.17 16.75 8.24
C ARG A 26 -11.01 16.60 6.74
N VAL A 27 -9.84 16.94 6.20
CA VAL A 27 -9.60 16.84 4.75
C VAL A 27 -8.13 16.59 4.47
N ASP A 28 -7.85 15.85 3.40
CA ASP A 28 -6.49 15.52 2.95
C ASP A 28 -5.68 14.67 3.95
N GLY A 29 -6.31 13.61 4.48
CA GLY A 29 -5.61 12.60 5.26
C GLY A 29 -4.45 11.99 4.48
N ARG A 30 -3.24 12.10 5.03
CA ARG A 30 -1.99 11.61 4.44
C ARG A 30 -1.35 10.54 5.30
N LEU A 31 -0.56 9.69 4.67
CA LEU A 31 0.24 8.66 5.31
C LEU A 31 1.72 8.97 5.13
N PHE A 32 2.50 8.72 6.17
CA PHE A 32 3.93 8.97 6.19
C PHE A 32 4.68 7.76 6.71
N TYR A 33 5.96 7.69 6.37
CA TYR A 33 6.90 6.84 7.06
C TYR A 33 8.17 7.61 7.43
N ALA A 34 8.76 7.25 8.56
CA ALA A 34 10.04 7.78 9.00
C ALA A 34 11.14 6.70 8.93
N ASP A 35 12.25 7.09 8.31
CA ASP A 35 13.52 6.40 8.41
C ASP A 35 14.36 7.11 9.48
N LEU A 36 14.40 6.53 10.68
CA LEU A 36 15.13 7.14 11.80
C LEU A 36 16.64 7.02 11.67
N GLN A 37 17.15 6.13 10.81
CA GLN A 37 18.60 6.04 10.56
C GLN A 37 19.07 7.22 9.71
N LEU A 38 18.26 7.60 8.72
CA LEU A 38 18.52 8.74 7.85
C LEU A 38 17.99 10.07 8.42
N GLY A 39 17.11 10.00 9.43
CA GLY A 39 16.45 11.19 9.99
C GLY A 39 15.42 11.81 9.04
N GLU A 40 14.84 11.00 8.15
CA GLU A 40 13.93 11.48 7.10
C GLU A 40 12.49 11.05 7.36
N ILE A 41 11.55 11.96 7.10
CA ILE A 41 10.13 11.66 7.01
C ILE A 41 9.71 11.79 5.55
N LYS A 42 9.02 10.77 5.03
CA LYS A 42 8.55 10.70 3.64
C LYS A 42 7.06 10.43 3.62
N GLU A 43 6.38 11.07 2.67
CA GLU A 43 4.96 10.83 2.41
C GLU A 43 4.79 9.60 1.52
N PHE A 44 3.78 8.77 1.83
CA PHE A 44 3.37 7.69 0.94
C PHE A 44 2.67 8.27 -0.28
N ARG A 45 3.09 7.85 -1.46
CA ARG A 45 2.34 8.13 -2.68
C ARG A 45 1.18 7.16 -2.77
N LEU A 46 -0.04 7.68 -2.91
CA LEU A 46 -1.26 6.89 -3.06
C LEU A 46 -1.82 7.03 -4.49
N PRO A 47 -1.13 6.53 -5.52
CA PRO A 47 -1.52 6.74 -6.93
C PRO A 47 -2.89 6.16 -7.28
N GLN A 48 -3.40 5.22 -6.49
CA GLN A 48 -4.75 4.66 -6.65
C GLN A 48 -5.87 5.65 -6.30
N PHE A 49 -5.55 6.76 -5.63
CA PHE A 49 -6.53 7.77 -5.25
C PHE A 49 -6.25 9.10 -5.97
N ALA A 50 -7.33 9.85 -6.23
CA ALA A 50 -7.23 11.16 -6.84
C ALA A 50 -6.38 12.10 -5.97
N GLY A 51 -5.40 12.77 -6.58
CA GLY A 51 -4.51 13.72 -5.88
C GLY A 51 -3.51 13.06 -4.93
N GLY A 52 -3.43 11.73 -4.86
CA GLY A 52 -2.52 11.03 -3.95
C GLY A 52 -2.93 11.08 -2.47
N ILE A 53 -4.18 11.44 -2.18
CA ILE A 53 -4.74 11.58 -0.84
C ILE A 53 -5.83 10.55 -0.58
N LEU A 54 -6.18 10.32 0.68
CA LEU A 54 -7.33 9.48 1.01
C LEU A 54 -8.64 10.07 0.43
N PRO A 55 -9.51 9.25 -0.18
CA PRO A 55 -10.72 9.73 -0.85
C PRO A 55 -11.79 10.17 0.16
N ASN A 56 -12.78 10.95 -0.29
CA ASN A 56 -14.00 11.29 0.47
C ASN A 56 -13.76 11.97 1.84
N GLY A 57 -12.65 12.72 1.97
CA GLY A 57 -12.29 13.40 3.22
C GLY A 57 -11.90 12.43 4.35
N LEU A 58 -11.54 11.19 4.02
CA LEU A 58 -11.08 10.22 5.01
C LEU A 58 -9.76 10.69 5.64
N THR A 59 -9.65 10.52 6.95
CA THR A 59 -8.44 10.84 7.73
C THR A 59 -8.00 9.63 8.53
N VAL A 60 -6.71 9.59 8.90
CA VAL A 60 -6.15 8.46 9.63
C VAL A 60 -6.42 8.64 11.12
N HIS A 61 -7.11 7.68 11.73
CA HIS A 61 -7.47 7.72 13.15
C HIS A 61 -6.66 6.73 13.99
N GLY A 62 -6.06 5.73 13.35
CA GLY A 62 -5.25 4.75 14.04
C GLY A 62 -4.67 3.72 13.09
N PHE A 63 -3.92 2.80 13.67
CA PHE A 63 -3.28 1.70 12.95
C PHE A 63 -3.56 0.38 13.67
N GLY A 64 -3.70 -0.67 12.87
CA GLY A 64 -3.71 -2.06 13.33
C GLY A 64 -2.53 -2.83 12.73
N GLN A 65 -2.09 -3.86 13.44
CA GLN A 65 -1.10 -4.81 12.96
C GLN A 65 -1.70 -6.22 13.01
N ASP A 66 -1.55 -7.00 11.94
CA ASP A 66 -1.95 -8.41 11.92
C ASP A 66 -0.86 -9.34 12.50
N ALA A 67 -1.13 -10.64 12.55
CA ALA A 67 -0.20 -11.64 13.09
C ALA A 67 1.09 -11.78 12.27
N ASP A 68 1.06 -11.40 10.99
CA ASP A 68 2.21 -11.43 10.08
C ASP A 68 3.04 -10.13 10.16
N GLY A 69 2.64 -9.18 11.00
CA GLY A 69 3.33 -7.91 11.20
C GLY A 69 2.97 -6.84 10.16
N GLU A 70 2.01 -7.11 9.27
CA GLU A 70 1.53 -6.19 8.26
C GLU A 70 0.63 -5.11 8.87
N LEU A 71 0.65 -3.92 8.28
CA LEU A 71 -0.03 -2.74 8.83
C LEU A 71 -1.32 -2.40 8.09
N TYR A 72 -2.29 -1.95 8.87
CA TYR A 72 -3.60 -1.49 8.42
C TYR A 72 -3.83 -0.08 8.94
N ALA A 73 -4.30 0.83 8.09
CA ALA A 73 -4.72 2.16 8.48
C ALA A 73 -6.24 2.17 8.73
N ALA A 74 -6.64 2.54 9.95
CA ALA A 74 -8.03 2.80 10.29
C ALA A 74 -8.38 4.23 9.90
N VAL A 75 -9.28 4.38 8.95
CA VAL A 75 -9.67 5.67 8.38
C VAL A 75 -11.16 5.93 8.54
N THR A 76 -11.51 7.19 8.78
CA THR A 76 -12.89 7.66 8.81
C THR A 76 -12.94 9.15 8.50
N ASN A 77 -14.10 9.62 8.06
CA ASN A 77 -14.43 11.04 7.91
C ASN A 77 -15.44 11.51 8.98
N THR A 78 -15.80 10.64 9.91
CA THR A 78 -16.63 10.92 11.09
C THR A 78 -15.79 10.85 12.38
N PRO A 79 -16.27 11.39 13.50
CA PRO A 79 -15.64 11.14 14.81
C PRO A 79 -15.53 9.64 15.10
N ALA A 80 -14.45 9.22 15.78
CA ALA A 80 -14.26 7.84 16.18
C ALA A 80 -15.32 7.42 17.21
N ASN A 81 -16.41 6.78 16.74
CA ASN A 81 -17.54 6.35 17.56
C ASN A 81 -17.86 4.84 17.41
N GLY A 82 -17.01 4.10 16.69
CA GLY A 82 -17.18 2.67 16.44
C GLY A 82 -18.03 2.30 15.22
N SER A 83 -18.51 3.27 14.44
CA SER A 83 -19.28 3.02 13.21
C SER A 83 -18.71 3.78 12.00
N GLY A 84 -18.80 3.17 10.82
CA GLY A 84 -18.43 3.79 9.54
C GLY A 84 -16.93 3.87 9.23
N GLY A 85 -16.06 3.32 10.08
CA GLY A 85 -14.62 3.24 9.82
C GLY A 85 -14.27 2.20 8.75
N ILE A 86 -13.21 2.46 7.99
CA ILE A 86 -12.64 1.57 6.97
C ILE A 86 -11.23 1.18 7.41
N LEU A 87 -10.84 -0.08 7.18
CA LEU A 87 -9.46 -0.54 7.32
C LEU A 87 -8.83 -0.73 5.94
N TYR A 88 -7.77 0.04 5.65
CA TYR A 88 -6.95 -0.18 4.47
C TYR A 88 -5.67 -0.93 4.83
N LYS A 89 -5.41 -2.06 4.17
CA LYS A 89 -4.10 -2.74 4.26
C LYS A 89 -3.06 -1.97 3.48
N ILE A 90 -1.88 -1.75 4.06
CA ILE A 90 -0.74 -1.17 3.37
C ILE A 90 -0.05 -2.28 2.57
N VAL A 91 0.03 -2.12 1.25
CA VAL A 91 0.62 -3.09 0.33
C VAL A 91 1.62 -2.41 -0.59
N ALA A 92 2.64 -3.15 -1.04
CA ALA A 92 3.54 -2.65 -2.07
C ALA A 92 2.79 -2.49 -3.40
N VAL A 93 3.11 -1.43 -4.14
CA VAL A 93 2.62 -1.26 -5.51
C VAL A 93 3.48 -2.14 -6.42
N PRO A 94 2.91 -3.07 -7.19
CA PRO A 94 3.67 -3.82 -8.17
C PRO A 94 4.16 -2.84 -9.25
N GLU A 95 5.48 -2.73 -9.44
CA GLU A 95 6.02 -1.97 -10.55
C GLU A 95 5.47 -2.54 -11.87
N PRO A 96 4.99 -1.71 -12.82
CA PRO A 96 4.42 -2.18 -14.09
C PRO A 96 5.38 -3.11 -14.86
N GLY A 97 6.69 -2.88 -14.73
CA GLY A 97 7.73 -3.71 -15.32
C GLY A 97 7.73 -5.16 -14.80
N SER A 98 7.44 -5.37 -13.52
CA SER A 98 7.38 -6.71 -12.91
C SER A 98 6.25 -7.54 -13.52
N VAL A 99 5.09 -6.92 -13.74
CA VAL A 99 3.93 -7.58 -14.37
C VAL A 99 4.23 -7.91 -15.82
N LEU A 100 4.79 -6.96 -16.58
CA LEU A 100 5.17 -7.17 -17.97
C LEU A 100 6.21 -8.29 -18.12
N LEU A 101 7.22 -8.33 -17.26
CA LEU A 101 8.25 -9.37 -17.28
C LEU A 101 7.69 -10.75 -16.95
N LEU A 102 6.77 -10.83 -15.98
CA LEU A 102 6.06 -12.08 -15.64
C LEU A 102 5.20 -12.57 -16.80
N MET A 103 4.48 -11.66 -17.48
CA MET A 103 3.65 -11.98 -18.63
C MET A 103 4.49 -12.45 -19.82
N LEU A 104 5.59 -11.75 -20.13
CA LEU A 104 6.50 -12.13 -21.21
C LEU A 104 7.21 -13.46 -20.92
N GLY A 105 7.66 -13.69 -19.68
CA GLY A 105 8.29 -14.95 -19.27
C GLY A 105 7.34 -16.15 -19.39
N SER A 106 6.08 -15.98 -19.03
CA SER A 106 5.05 -17.03 -19.11
C SER A 106 4.76 -17.46 -20.56
N VAL A 107 4.79 -16.51 -21.51
CA VAL A 107 4.60 -16.79 -22.94
C VAL A 107 5.77 -17.59 -23.53
N HIS A 108 7.01 -17.28 -23.14
CA HIS A 108 8.20 -17.98 -23.63
C HIS A 108 8.27 -19.44 -23.15
N VAL A 109 7.89 -19.69 -21.89
CA VAL A 109 7.80 -21.06 -21.34
C VAL A 109 6.70 -21.86 -22.05
N GLY A 110 5.53 -21.27 -22.30
CA GLY A 110 4.44 -21.92 -23.03
C GLY A 110 4.81 -22.30 -24.48
N LEU A 111 5.55 -21.44 -25.18
CA LEU A 111 6.00 -21.71 -26.55
C LEU A 111 7.12 -22.78 -26.61
N ALA A 112 8.00 -22.81 -25.60
CA ALA A 112 9.07 -23.81 -25.49
C ALA A 112 8.52 -25.22 -25.21
N ILE A 113 7.45 -25.34 -24.43
CA ILE A 113 6.79 -26.64 -24.14
C ILE A 113 6.07 -27.17 -25.39
N ARG A 114 5.46 -26.30 -26.20
CA ARG A 114 4.77 -26.69 -27.45
C ARG A 114 5.69 -27.18 -28.57
N ARG A 115 6.99 -26.89 -28.53
CA ARG A 115 7.95 -27.32 -29.56
C ARG A 115 8.57 -28.70 -29.32
N ARG A 116 8.29 -29.37 -28.20
CA ARG A 116 8.86 -30.70 -27.87
C ARG A 116 7.97 -31.91 -28.20
N SER A 117 6.80 -31.74 -28.83
CA SER A 117 5.84 -32.84 -29.04
C SER A 117 5.73 -33.41 -30.47
N ILE A 118 6.70 -33.18 -31.37
CA ILE A 118 6.73 -33.84 -32.69
C ILE A 118 8.14 -34.39 -32.95
N PHE A 119 8.43 -35.57 -32.42
CA PHE A 119 9.39 -36.53 -32.97
C PHE A 119 9.11 -37.90 -32.34
N ARG A 120 8.43 -38.78 -33.08
CA ARG A 120 8.56 -40.23 -32.98
C ARG A 120 8.11 -40.86 -34.30
N CYS A 121 8.87 -41.89 -34.70
CA CYS A 121 9.00 -42.54 -36.00
C CYS A 121 7.70 -42.95 -36.69
#